data_AF-A0A954L731-F1
#
_entry.id   AF-A0A954L731-F1
#
_cell.length_a   1.000
_cell.length_b   1.000
_cell.length_c   1.000
_cell.angle_alpha   90.00
_cell.angle_beta   90.00
_cell.angle_gamma   90.00
#
_symmetry.space_group_name_H-M   'P 1'
#
loop_
_entity.id
_entity.type
_entity.pdbx_description
1 polymer ?
#
loop_
_entity_poly.entity_id
_entity_poly.type
_entity_poly.pdbx_seq_one_letter_code
_entity_poly.pdbx_strand_id
1 'polypeptide(L)'
;LKARLRRLAQCQRDRFSLIGNIQICPGGEAVKNDIHVIERMLKCMHAADLDRRSYVVVIGGGAVLDAVGFAAAIAHRGIRLVRLPTTTLAQADSGVGVKNSVNLFAKKNWVGTFAVPWGVLNDQSLLKTLPDRDFRCGFSEAVKVSMIKDAKEFARIESAAGAIAARDMRVVGP
;
A
#
# COMPACT_ATOMS: atom_id res chain seq x y z
N LEU A 1 -3.78 -17.50 -0.16
CA LEU A 1 -2.66 -16.53 -0.17
C LEU A 1 -1.45 -16.99 0.63
N LYS A 2 -1.56 -17.22 1.95
CA LYS A 2 -0.42 -17.60 2.83
C LYS A 2 0.44 -18.75 2.29
N ALA A 3 -0.19 -19.82 1.78
CA ALA A 3 0.53 -20.95 1.17
C ALA A 3 1.36 -20.55 -0.05
N ARG A 4 0.85 -19.66 -0.92
CA ARG A 4 1.57 -19.16 -2.10
C ARG A 4 2.80 -18.33 -1.69
N LEU A 5 2.66 -17.48 -0.67
CA LEU A 5 3.77 -16.68 -0.14
C LEU A 5 4.85 -17.56 0.51
N ARG A 6 4.45 -18.57 1.28
CA ARG A 6 5.40 -19.55 1.83
C ARG A 6 6.12 -20.33 0.74
N ARG A 7 5.40 -20.78 -0.29
CA ARG A 7 6.02 -21.45 -1.45
C ARG A 7 7.00 -20.53 -2.18
N LEU A 8 6.65 -19.27 -2.40
CA LEU A 8 7.55 -18.28 -3.00
C LEU A 8 8.84 -18.13 -2.19
N ALA A 9 8.71 -17.95 -0.87
CA ALA A 9 9.87 -17.86 0.03
C ALA A 9 10.72 -19.14 0.00
N GLN A 10 10.09 -20.31 -0.06
CA GLN A 10 10.80 -21.58 -0.17
C GLN A 10 11.54 -21.75 -1.50
N CYS A 11 11.00 -21.23 -2.60
CA CYS A 11 11.63 -21.27 -3.93
C CYS A 11 12.71 -20.19 -4.10
N GLN A 12 12.74 -19.16 -3.25
CA GLN A 12 13.63 -18.00 -3.35
C GLN A 12 14.49 -17.84 -2.08
N ARG A 13 14.81 -18.94 -1.38
CA ARG A 13 15.57 -18.93 -0.12
C ARG A 13 16.95 -18.29 -0.26
N ASP A 14 17.56 -18.43 -1.44
CA ASP A 14 18.87 -17.83 -1.74
C ASP A 14 18.81 -16.31 -1.91
N ARG A 15 17.60 -15.73 -2.04
CA ARG A 15 17.39 -14.28 -2.19
C ARG A 15 16.84 -13.63 -0.92
N PHE A 16 15.91 -14.30 -0.23
CA PHE A 16 15.34 -13.79 1.01
C PHE A 16 14.83 -14.93 1.90
N SER A 17 14.82 -14.66 3.21
CA SER A 17 14.19 -15.53 4.20
C SER A 17 12.89 -14.91 4.68
N LEU A 18 11.81 -15.70 4.72
CA LEU A 18 10.56 -15.31 5.35
C LEU A 18 10.65 -15.59 6.84
N ILE A 19 10.72 -14.53 7.65
CA ILE A 19 10.80 -14.62 9.10
C ILE A 19 9.42 -14.41 9.73
N GLY A 20 9.11 -15.21 10.75
CA GLY A 20 7.86 -15.12 11.48
C GLY A 20 6.61 -15.49 10.67
N ASN A 21 5.45 -15.09 11.21
CA ASN A 21 4.15 -15.41 10.62
C ASN A 21 3.63 -14.27 9.74
N ILE A 22 3.01 -14.64 8.61
CA ILE A 22 2.27 -13.70 7.75
C ILE A 22 1.07 -13.15 8.52
N GLN A 23 1.13 -11.85 8.82
CA GLN A 23 0.07 -11.11 9.48
C GLN A 23 -1.04 -10.73 8.50
N ILE A 24 -2.28 -10.85 8.95
CA ILE A 24 -3.46 -10.40 8.20
C ILE A 24 -4.06 -9.24 8.97
N CYS A 25 -4.29 -8.14 8.27
CA CYS A 25 -4.95 -6.96 8.80
C CYS A 25 -6.31 -6.79 8.15
N PRO A 26 -7.27 -6.13 8.82
CA PRO A 26 -8.47 -5.64 8.16
C PRO A 26 -8.10 -4.79 6.94
N GLY A 27 -8.89 -4.87 5.88
CA GLY A 27 -8.76 -3.98 4.73
C GLY A 27 -9.47 -2.63 4.96
N GLY A 28 -9.14 -1.64 4.14
CA GLY A 28 -9.81 -0.34 4.16
C GLY A 28 -9.59 0.44 5.46
N GLU A 29 -10.46 1.40 5.73
CA GLU A 29 -10.29 2.35 6.84
C GLU A 29 -10.35 1.69 8.23
N ALA A 30 -10.93 0.50 8.34
CA ALA A 30 -11.01 -0.26 9.59
C ALA A 30 -9.63 -0.45 10.25
N VAL A 31 -8.58 -0.69 9.45
CA VAL A 31 -7.22 -0.85 9.98
C VAL A 31 -6.67 0.44 10.58
N LYS A 32 -7.09 1.61 10.08
CA LYS A 32 -6.64 2.91 10.58
C LYS A 32 -7.43 3.37 11.79
N ASN A 33 -8.65 2.89 11.96
CA ASN A 33 -9.47 3.19 13.14
C ASN A 33 -9.14 2.30 14.36
N ASP A 34 -8.39 1.20 14.16
CA ASP A 34 -7.88 0.35 15.24
C ASP A 34 -6.44 0.73 15.59
N ILE A 35 -6.24 1.62 16.58
CA ILE A 35 -4.89 2.00 17.04
C ILE A 35 -4.07 0.80 17.55
N HIS A 36 -4.74 -0.26 18.03
CA HIS A 36 -4.06 -1.46 18.52
C HIS A 36 -3.41 -2.27 17.39
N VAL A 37 -3.69 -1.97 16.12
CA VAL A 37 -2.92 -2.54 15.00
C VAL A 37 -1.44 -2.24 15.13
N ILE A 38 -1.08 -1.05 15.63
CA ILE A 38 0.31 -0.64 15.76
C ILE A 38 1.02 -1.53 16.77
N GLU A 39 0.46 -1.66 17.98
CA GLU A 39 0.99 -2.54 19.01
C GLU A 39 1.07 -4.00 18.54
N ARG A 40 0.03 -4.49 17.85
CA ARG A 40 0.00 -5.85 17.28
C ARG A 40 1.13 -6.07 16.28
N MET A 41 1.37 -5.12 15.38
CA MET A 41 2.46 -5.19 14.41
C MET A 41 3.82 -5.15 15.10
N LEU A 42 4.01 -4.26 16.09
CA LEU A 42 5.26 -4.18 16.88
C LEU A 42 5.55 -5.48 17.62
N LYS A 43 4.55 -6.10 18.26
CA LYS A 43 4.68 -7.42 18.90
C LYS A 43 5.10 -8.50 17.90
N CYS A 44 4.55 -8.47 16.69
CA CYS A 44 4.91 -9.42 15.65
C CYS A 44 6.35 -9.23 15.15
N MET A 45 6.80 -7.98 14.97
CA MET A 45 8.18 -7.67 14.59
C MET A 45 9.16 -8.10 15.70
N HIS A 46 8.82 -7.84 16.96
CA HIS A 46 9.61 -8.26 18.12
C HIS A 46 9.70 -9.79 18.24
N ALA A 47 8.57 -10.49 18.17
CA ALA A 47 8.54 -11.96 18.28
C ALA A 47 9.24 -12.67 17.11
N ALA A 48 9.38 -12.00 15.97
CA ALA A 48 10.11 -12.47 14.80
C ALA A 48 11.59 -12.07 14.81
N ASP A 49 12.09 -11.43 15.86
CA ASP A 49 13.47 -10.94 16.00
C ASP A 49 13.90 -10.05 14.81
N LEU A 50 12.98 -9.20 14.31
CA LEU A 50 13.32 -8.27 13.24
C LEU A 50 14.22 -7.16 13.76
N ASP A 51 15.29 -6.90 13.03
CA ASP A 51 16.27 -5.87 13.33
C ASP A 51 16.27 -4.73 12.28
N ARG A 52 17.24 -3.81 12.37
CA ARG A 52 17.41 -2.70 11.42
C ARG A 52 17.78 -3.15 10.01
N ARG A 53 18.21 -4.41 9.82
CA ARG A 53 18.55 -4.98 8.52
C ARG A 53 17.36 -5.68 7.88
N SER A 54 16.31 -5.92 8.65
CA SER A 54 15.10 -6.61 8.22
C SER A 54 14.23 -5.72 7.31
N TYR A 55 13.29 -6.39 6.63
CA TYR A 55 12.32 -5.76 5.73
C TYR A 55 10.91 -6.15 6.14
N VAL A 56 10.01 -5.16 6.14
CA VAL A 56 8.57 -5.35 6.25
C VAL A 56 7.99 -5.19 4.86
N VAL A 57 7.39 -6.26 4.32
CA VAL A 57 6.65 -6.22 3.05
C VAL A 57 5.17 -6.09 3.37
N VAL A 58 4.56 -4.99 2.94
CA VAL A 58 3.12 -4.73 3.12
C VAL A 58 2.40 -4.82 1.77
N ILE A 59 1.30 -5.57 1.74
CA ILE A 59 0.49 -5.81 0.55
C ILE A 59 -0.95 -5.39 0.87
N GLY A 60 -1.48 -4.40 0.15
CA GLY A 60 -2.85 -3.93 0.37
C GLY A 60 -3.14 -2.56 -0.23
N GLY A 61 -4.34 -2.04 0.05
CA GLY A 61 -4.70 -0.66 -0.27
C GLY A 61 -4.06 0.35 0.70
N GLY A 62 -4.21 1.64 0.41
CA GLY A 62 -3.49 2.73 1.09
C GLY A 62 -3.61 2.73 2.61
N ALA A 63 -4.79 2.37 3.13
CA ALA A 63 -5.00 2.33 4.58
C ALA A 63 -4.09 1.31 5.29
N VAL A 64 -3.89 0.14 4.68
CA VAL A 64 -3.00 -0.91 5.22
C VAL A 64 -1.54 -0.49 5.06
N LEU A 65 -1.18 0.11 3.92
CA LEU A 65 0.18 0.62 3.68
C LEU A 65 0.58 1.66 4.73
N ASP A 66 -0.33 2.59 5.04
CA ASP A 66 -0.13 3.62 6.05
C ASP A 66 0.04 3.05 7.46
N ALA A 67 -0.88 2.18 7.90
CA ALA A 67 -0.87 1.66 9.26
C ALA A 67 0.35 0.78 9.53
N VAL A 68 0.67 -0.14 8.61
CA VAL A 68 1.84 -1.01 8.74
C VAL A 68 3.13 -0.21 8.53
N GLY A 69 3.13 0.76 7.62
CA GLY A 69 4.27 1.66 7.41
C GLY A 69 4.57 2.49 8.65
N PHE A 70 3.54 2.92 9.40
CA PHE A 70 3.74 3.64 10.65
C PHE A 70 4.38 2.73 11.71
N ALA A 71 3.88 1.50 11.87
CA ALA A 71 4.48 0.52 12.78
C ALA A 71 5.95 0.21 12.41
N ALA A 72 6.25 0.01 11.12
CA ALA A 72 7.61 -0.25 10.65
C ALA A 72 8.55 0.94 10.87
N ALA A 73 8.05 2.17 10.72
CA ALA A 73 8.84 3.39 10.92
C ALA A 73 9.26 3.60 12.38
N ILE A 74 8.45 3.14 13.35
CA ILE A 74 8.77 3.30 14.78
C ILE A 74 9.46 2.07 15.38
N ALA A 75 9.28 0.88 14.81
CA ALA A 75 10.01 -0.33 15.20
C ALA A 75 11.51 -0.13 14.99
N HIS A 76 12.34 -0.38 16.02
CA HIS A 76 13.78 -0.07 16.00
C HIS A 76 14.13 1.35 15.49
N ARG A 77 13.22 2.32 15.57
CA ARG A 77 13.35 3.65 14.96
C ARG A 77 13.49 3.62 13.43
N GLY A 78 12.96 2.60 12.77
CA GLY A 78 12.92 2.44 11.33
C GLY A 78 13.40 1.06 10.89
N ILE A 79 12.45 0.20 10.52
CA ILE A 79 12.68 -1.00 9.71
C ILE A 79 12.32 -0.68 8.26
N ARG A 80 13.04 -1.27 7.30
CA ARG A 80 12.85 -1.01 5.87
C ARG A 80 11.46 -1.49 5.42
N LEU A 81 10.71 -0.61 4.76
CA LEU A 81 9.36 -0.91 4.28
C LEU A 81 9.36 -1.10 2.76
N VAL A 82 8.82 -2.22 2.28
CA VAL A 82 8.51 -2.44 0.86
C VAL A 82 6.99 -2.48 0.69
N ARG A 83 6.46 -1.67 -0.24
CA ARG A 83 5.01 -1.54 -0.46
C ARG A 83 4.58 -2.21 -1.76
N LEU A 84 3.51 -3.00 -1.68
CA LEU A 84 2.78 -3.56 -2.83
C LEU A 84 1.36 -2.99 -2.81
N PRO A 85 1.12 -1.80 -3.37
CA PRO A 85 -0.21 -1.20 -3.47
C PRO A 85 -1.15 -2.04 -4.36
N THR A 86 -2.30 -2.44 -3.83
CA THR A 86 -3.29 -3.31 -4.52
C THR A 86 -4.57 -2.59 -4.93
N THR A 87 -4.62 -1.26 -4.83
CA THR A 87 -5.75 -0.45 -5.31
C THR A 87 -5.24 0.63 -6.23
N THR A 88 -6.04 1.05 -7.22
CA THR A 88 -5.65 2.15 -8.13
C THR A 88 -5.31 3.42 -7.34
N LEU A 89 -6.09 3.74 -6.31
CA LEU A 89 -5.81 4.88 -5.43
C LEU A 89 -4.47 4.75 -4.71
N ALA A 90 -4.13 3.55 -4.24
CA ALA A 90 -2.84 3.33 -3.60
C ALA A 90 -1.69 3.41 -4.60
N GLN A 91 -1.86 2.89 -5.81
CA GLN A 91 -0.85 2.96 -6.86
C GLN A 91 -0.59 4.40 -7.33
N ALA A 92 -1.60 5.26 -7.29
CA ALA A 92 -1.51 6.67 -7.68
C ALA A 92 -1.02 7.62 -6.57
N ASP A 93 -1.19 7.28 -5.28
CA ASP A 93 -0.89 8.19 -4.16
C ASP A 93 -0.10 7.48 -3.03
N SER A 94 -0.80 6.85 -2.09
CA SER A 94 -0.20 6.30 -0.84
C SER A 94 0.92 5.27 -1.04
N GLY A 95 0.98 4.61 -2.19
CA GLY A 95 2.07 3.71 -2.56
C GLY A 95 3.40 4.45 -2.73
N VAL A 96 3.37 5.66 -3.30
CA VAL A 96 4.55 6.47 -3.67
C VAL A 96 4.91 7.50 -2.58
N GLY A 97 3.94 7.97 -1.80
CA GLY A 97 4.16 9.00 -0.77
C GLY A 97 5.04 8.55 0.41
N VAL A 98 5.42 9.48 1.27
CA VAL A 98 6.22 9.20 2.50
C VAL A 98 5.38 9.14 3.77
N LYS A 99 4.09 9.47 3.67
CA LYS A 99 3.18 9.59 4.81
C LYS A 99 2.77 8.20 5.26
N ASN A 100 2.77 7.98 6.57
CA ASN A 100 2.21 6.81 7.22
C ASN A 100 1.38 7.29 8.40
N SER A 101 0.21 6.71 8.65
CA SER A 101 -0.64 7.17 9.75
C SER A 101 -1.72 6.18 10.15
N VAL A 102 -2.29 6.42 11.33
CA VAL A 102 -3.57 5.87 11.77
C VAL A 102 -4.46 7.00 12.28
N ASN A 103 -5.75 6.71 12.39
CA ASN A 103 -6.73 7.65 12.89
C ASN A 103 -6.75 7.57 14.42
N LEU A 104 -6.98 8.71 15.07
CA LEU A 104 -7.12 8.76 16.53
C LEU A 104 -8.03 9.93 16.90
N PHE A 105 -8.76 9.82 18.01
CA PHE A 105 -9.69 10.87 18.47
C PHE A 105 -10.73 11.27 17.41
N ALA A 106 -11.21 10.31 16.61
CA ALA A 106 -12.09 10.53 15.47
C ALA A 106 -11.51 11.48 14.39
N LYS A 107 -10.20 11.71 14.39
CA LYS A 107 -9.49 12.50 13.37
C LYS A 107 -8.71 11.58 12.44
N LYS A 108 -8.87 11.84 11.14
CA LYS A 108 -8.13 11.11 10.09
C LYS A 108 -6.65 11.47 10.13
N ASN A 109 -5.80 10.46 9.92
CA ASN A 109 -4.35 10.63 9.76
C ASN A 109 -3.69 11.40 10.93
N TRP A 110 -4.21 11.24 12.15
CA TRP A 110 -3.83 12.08 13.28
C TRP A 110 -2.42 11.80 13.79
N VAL A 111 -2.08 10.53 13.95
CA VAL A 111 -0.77 10.09 14.45
C VAL A 111 -0.08 9.25 13.39
N GLY A 112 1.20 9.53 13.17
CA GLY A 112 1.91 8.98 12.03
C GLY A 112 3.36 9.44 11.93
N THR A 113 3.97 9.10 10.80
CA THR A 113 5.36 9.45 10.48
C THR A 113 5.49 9.86 9.02
N PHE A 114 6.57 10.58 8.73
CA PHE A 114 7.11 10.71 7.38
C PHE A 114 8.30 9.76 7.26
N ALA A 115 8.14 8.67 6.50
CA ALA A 115 9.20 7.69 6.26
C ALA A 115 9.16 7.23 4.80
N VAL A 116 10.31 7.35 4.13
CA VAL A 116 10.47 6.92 2.73
C VAL A 116 10.46 5.38 2.68
N PRO A 117 9.59 4.75 1.88
CA PRO A 117 9.66 3.31 1.70
C PRO A 117 10.99 2.94 1.02
N TRP A 118 11.55 1.79 1.36
CA TRP A 118 12.72 1.24 0.69
C TRP A 118 12.45 0.94 -0.78
N GLY A 119 11.22 0.53 -1.10
CA GLY A 119 10.79 0.29 -2.46
C GLY A 119 9.29 0.15 -2.59
N VAL A 120 8.80 0.38 -3.80
CA VAL A 120 7.39 0.23 -4.16
C VAL A 120 7.33 -0.68 -5.38
N LEU A 121 6.61 -1.78 -5.27
CA LEU A 121 6.34 -2.69 -6.38
C LEU A 121 4.93 -2.40 -6.90
N ASN A 122 4.87 -1.55 -7.91
CA ASN A 122 3.63 -1.12 -8.53
C ASN A 122 3.25 -2.05 -9.69
N ASP A 123 2.42 -3.05 -9.41
CA ASP A 123 2.02 -4.07 -10.39
C ASP A 123 0.53 -3.94 -10.72
N GLN A 124 0.24 -3.57 -11.98
CA GLN A 124 -1.12 -3.49 -12.52
C GLN A 124 -1.89 -4.82 -12.46
N SER A 125 -1.19 -5.96 -12.44
CA SER A 125 -1.81 -7.28 -12.36
C SER A 125 -2.59 -7.47 -11.05
N LEU A 126 -2.21 -6.75 -9.99
CA LEU A 126 -2.88 -6.75 -8.69
C LEU A 126 -4.25 -6.06 -8.73
N LEU A 127 -4.52 -5.24 -9.76
CA LEU A 127 -5.79 -4.53 -9.92
C LEU A 127 -6.88 -5.41 -10.54
N LYS A 128 -6.52 -6.55 -11.16
CA LYS A 128 -7.46 -7.43 -11.89
C LYS A 128 -8.61 -7.93 -11.02
N THR A 129 -8.36 -8.11 -9.72
CA THR A 129 -9.37 -8.62 -8.76
C THR A 129 -10.03 -7.52 -7.94
N LEU A 130 -9.70 -6.24 -8.19
CA LEU A 130 -10.27 -5.12 -7.45
C LEU A 130 -11.76 -4.96 -7.84
N PRO A 131 -12.66 -4.52 -6.95
CA PRO A 131 -14.03 -4.16 -7.33
C PRO A 131 -14.08 -2.94 -8.27
N ASP A 132 -15.08 -2.86 -9.15
CA ASP A 132 -15.21 -1.78 -10.15
C ASP A 132 -15.22 -0.40 -9.53
N ARG A 133 -15.95 -0.26 -8.42
CA ARG A 133 -15.98 0.97 -7.62
C ARG A 133 -14.56 1.42 -7.24
N ASP A 134 -13.81 0.55 -6.58
CA ASP A 134 -12.52 0.90 -6.00
C ASP A 134 -11.46 1.10 -7.09
N PHE A 135 -11.58 0.40 -8.23
CA PHE A 135 -10.76 0.66 -9.41
C PHE A 135 -10.97 2.07 -9.95
N ARG A 136 -12.22 2.50 -10.13
CA ARG A 136 -12.53 3.86 -10.59
C ARG A 136 -12.10 4.93 -9.60
N CYS A 137 -12.22 4.66 -8.29
CA CYS A 137 -11.87 5.62 -7.24
C CYS A 137 -10.42 6.13 -7.32
N GLY A 138 -9.46 5.33 -7.79
CA GLY A 138 -8.08 5.80 -7.92
C GLY A 138 -7.84 6.82 -9.03
N PHE A 139 -8.71 6.89 -10.03
CA PHE A 139 -8.57 7.87 -11.11
C PHE A 139 -8.96 9.29 -10.69
N SER A 140 -9.60 9.46 -9.52
CA SER A 140 -9.80 10.81 -8.96
C SER A 140 -8.47 11.50 -8.70
N GLU A 141 -7.43 10.75 -8.33
CA GLU A 141 -6.08 11.26 -8.15
C GLU A 141 -5.42 11.62 -9.47
N ALA A 142 -5.58 10.79 -10.51
CA ALA A 142 -5.09 11.10 -11.85
C ALA A 142 -5.72 12.41 -12.38
N VAL A 143 -7.05 12.55 -12.25
CA VAL A 143 -7.78 13.77 -12.61
C VAL A 143 -7.28 14.97 -11.81
N LYS A 144 -7.13 14.84 -10.48
CA LYS A 144 -6.65 15.92 -9.63
C LYS A 144 -5.25 16.39 -10.06
N VAL A 145 -4.34 15.45 -10.28
CA VAL A 145 -2.96 15.77 -10.66
C VAL A 145 -2.91 16.43 -12.03
N SER A 146 -3.66 15.91 -13.01
CA SER A 146 -3.68 16.48 -14.37
C SER A 146 -4.29 17.89 -14.39
N MET A 147 -5.37 18.14 -13.65
CA MET A 147 -5.95 19.50 -13.52
C MET A 147 -4.95 20.52 -12.97
N ILE A 148 -4.03 20.10 -12.11
CA ILE A 148 -3.05 21.00 -11.47
C ILE A 148 -1.78 21.13 -12.33
N LYS A 149 -1.39 20.10 -13.08
CA LYS A 149 -0.05 20.01 -13.69
C LYS A 149 -0.03 19.91 -15.21
N ASP A 150 -1.09 19.39 -15.84
CA ASP A 150 -1.08 19.07 -17.27
C ASP A 150 -2.49 19.05 -17.88
N ALA A 151 -2.83 20.12 -18.60
CA ALA A 151 -4.09 20.27 -19.30
C ALA A 151 -4.28 19.25 -20.44
N LYS A 152 -3.20 18.81 -21.10
CA LYS A 152 -3.28 17.79 -22.16
C LYS A 152 -3.62 16.44 -21.56
N GLU A 153 -3.01 16.09 -20.44
CA GLU A 153 -3.32 14.86 -19.73
C GLU A 153 -4.75 14.87 -19.17
N PHE A 154 -5.23 16.02 -18.68
CA PHE A 154 -6.62 16.15 -18.27
C PHE A 154 -7.60 15.89 -19.43
N ALA A 155 -7.37 16.51 -20.59
CA ALA A 155 -8.18 16.27 -21.79
C ALA A 155 -8.10 14.80 -22.26
N ARG A 156 -6.93 14.15 -22.14
CA ARG A 156 -6.77 12.72 -22.43
C ARG A 156 -7.64 11.88 -21.50
N ILE A 157 -7.57 12.10 -20.18
CA ILE A 157 -8.37 11.38 -19.18
C ILE A 157 -9.86 11.59 -19.42
N GLU A 158 -10.28 12.82 -19.73
CA GLU A 158 -11.67 13.15 -20.05
C GLU A 158 -12.17 12.37 -21.28
N SER A 159 -11.40 12.38 -22.38
CA SER A 159 -11.75 11.62 -23.59
C SER A 159 -11.74 10.10 -23.37
N ALA A 160 -10.89 9.61 -22.47
CA ALA A 160 -10.73 8.21 -22.13
C ALA A 160 -11.70 7.70 -21.03
N ALA A 161 -12.49 8.57 -20.41
CA ALA A 161 -13.23 8.28 -19.20
C ALA A 161 -14.13 7.03 -19.30
N GLY A 162 -14.80 6.85 -20.44
CA GLY A 162 -15.63 5.67 -20.71
C GLY A 162 -14.82 4.37 -20.76
N ALA A 163 -13.67 4.38 -21.44
CA ALA A 163 -12.78 3.23 -21.56
C ALA A 163 -12.11 2.88 -20.21
N ILE A 164 -11.71 3.91 -19.44
CA ILE A 164 -11.22 3.76 -18.07
C ILE A 164 -12.29 3.12 -17.19
N ALA A 165 -13.53 3.62 -17.23
CA ALA A 165 -14.64 3.09 -16.45
C ALA A 165 -14.98 1.62 -16.82
N ALA A 166 -14.74 1.24 -18.07
CA ALA A 166 -14.88 -0.12 -18.61
C ALA A 166 -13.64 -1.00 -18.41
N ARG A 167 -12.59 -0.51 -17.72
CA ARG A 167 -11.33 -1.23 -17.46
C ARG A 167 -10.57 -1.64 -18.73
N ASP A 168 -10.61 -0.82 -19.77
CA ASP A 168 -9.74 -1.04 -20.91
C ASP A 168 -8.28 -0.80 -20.51
N MET A 169 -7.56 -1.89 -20.22
CA MET A 169 -6.17 -1.85 -19.76
C MET A 169 -5.20 -1.28 -20.80
N ARG A 170 -5.61 -1.18 -22.08
CA ARG A 170 -4.83 -0.49 -23.12
C ARG A 170 -4.84 1.02 -22.96
N VAL A 171 -5.86 1.55 -22.28
CA VAL A 171 -6.07 2.99 -22.02
C VAL A 171 -5.64 3.36 -20.60
N VAL A 172 -5.79 2.44 -19.65
CA VAL A 172 -5.43 2.60 -18.23
C VAL A 172 -3.92 2.46 -17.97
N GLY A 173 -3.17 1.86 -18.90
CA GLY A 173 -1.72 1.74 -18.83
C GLY A 173 -0.99 3.09 -18.87
N PRO A 174 0.30 3.11 -18.48
CA PRO A 174 1.10 4.33 -18.41
C PRO A 174 1.19 5.09 -19.74
#